data_AF-A0A958JH86-F1
#
_entry.id   AF-A0A958JH86-F1
#
_cell.length_a   1.000
_cell.length_b   1.000
_cell.length_c   1.000
_cell.angle_alpha   90.00
_cell.angle_beta   90.00
_cell.angle_gamma   90.00
#
_symmetry.space_group_name_H-M   'P 1'
#
loop_
_entity.id
_entity.type
_entity.pdbx_description
1 polymer ?
#
loop_
_entity_poly.entity_id
_entity_poly.type
_entity_poly.pdbx_seq_one_letter_code
_entity_poly.pdbx_strand_id
1 'polypeptide(L)'
;VESLNISRRRCFTGWRSDVGRMIGLHLDSWEGEGVSHRREHSLMRISLNVGTQARKLFVVPRGLQGLQKELGEVPAIDDSAFAHAVMSNTLTTGPSVLEISIPEGAGYIAMTDYLIHDGRTSEQEALDIRFDMRACLRAVL
;
A
#
# COMPACT_ATOMS: atom_id res chain seq x y z
N VAL A 1 -2.83 -21.44 -13.26
CA VAL A 1 -3.00 -20.06 -12.76
C VAL A 1 -3.92 -20.14 -11.57
N GLU A 2 -3.34 -20.21 -10.37
CA GLU A 2 -4.12 -20.32 -9.13
C GLU A 2 -4.93 -19.04 -8.92
N SER A 3 -6.20 -19.22 -8.54
CA SER A 3 -7.17 -18.17 -8.30
C SER A 3 -6.75 -17.27 -7.12
N LEU A 4 -6.47 -15.99 -7.40
CA LEU A 4 -6.37 -14.95 -6.38
C LEU A 4 -7.69 -14.90 -5.58
N ASN A 5 -7.61 -15.20 -4.29
CA ASN A 5 -8.76 -15.24 -3.40
C ASN A 5 -9.12 -13.81 -2.97
N ILE A 6 -10.13 -13.20 -3.60
CA ILE A 6 -10.54 -11.83 -3.33
C ILE A 6 -11.52 -11.84 -2.15
N SER A 7 -11.11 -11.36 -0.97
CA SER A 7 -11.98 -11.26 0.21
C SER A 7 -12.30 -9.80 0.56
N ARG A 8 -13.56 -9.52 0.92
CA ARG A 8 -14.01 -8.19 1.38
C ARG A 8 -13.74 -8.06 2.88
N ARG A 9 -12.67 -7.38 3.28
CA ARG A 9 -12.36 -7.10 4.70
C ARG A 9 -12.01 -5.62 4.89
N ARG A 10 -12.46 -5.03 6.00
CA ARG A 10 -11.87 -3.78 6.51
C ARG A 10 -10.45 -4.11 6.98
N CYS A 11 -9.43 -3.58 6.32
CA CYS A 11 -8.03 -3.81 6.69
C CYS A 11 -7.48 -2.62 7.46
N PHE A 12 -7.32 -2.82 8.77
CA PHE A 12 -6.60 -1.92 9.68
C PHE A 12 -5.48 -2.73 10.34
N THR A 13 -4.27 -2.70 9.79
CA THR A 13 -3.23 -3.63 10.22
C THR A 13 -1.83 -3.05 10.40
N GLY A 14 -1.51 -1.90 9.81
CA GLY A 14 -0.32 -1.11 10.15
C GLY A 14 -0.53 -0.20 11.37
N TRP A 15 0.37 -0.27 12.35
CA TRP A 15 0.43 0.65 13.51
C TRP A 15 1.44 1.76 13.25
N ARG A 16 1.04 3.02 13.48
CA ARG A 16 1.96 4.15 13.54
C ARG A 16 2.21 4.54 14.99
N SER A 17 3.44 4.35 15.44
CA SER A 17 3.88 4.65 16.81
C SER A 17 3.89 6.13 17.13
N ASP A 18 4.14 6.98 16.14
CA ASP A 18 4.21 8.44 16.28
C ASP A 18 2.84 9.09 16.50
N VAL A 19 1.78 8.53 15.92
CA VAL A 19 0.39 8.99 16.12
C VAL A 19 -0.45 8.05 16.98
N GLY A 20 0.14 6.96 17.48
CA GLY A 20 -0.51 6.01 18.40
C GLY A 20 -1.79 5.38 17.85
N ARG A 21 -1.87 5.11 16.54
CA ARG A 21 -3.08 4.53 15.93
C ARG A 21 -2.79 3.54 14.81
N MET A 22 -3.77 2.67 14.57
CA MET A 22 -3.83 1.86 13.36
C MET A 22 -4.17 2.75 12.16
N ILE A 23 -3.42 2.61 11.07
CA ILE A 23 -3.54 3.45 9.87
C ILE A 23 -4.44 2.78 8.83
N GLY A 24 -4.35 1.45 8.71
CA GLY A 24 -5.03 0.69 7.66
C GLY A 24 -4.50 0.95 6.26
N LEU A 25 -5.32 0.73 5.24
CA LEU A 25 -4.96 1.02 3.84
C LEU A 25 -4.47 2.47 3.69
N HIS A 26 -3.26 2.68 3.20
CA HIS A 26 -2.63 3.99 3.10
C HIS A 26 -1.77 4.13 1.85
N LEU A 27 -1.34 5.36 1.61
CA LEU A 27 -0.19 5.66 0.78
C LEU A 27 0.98 5.98 1.69
N ASP A 28 2.16 5.50 1.32
CA ASP A 28 3.38 6.02 1.92
C ASP A 28 3.60 7.49 1.48
N SER A 29 4.50 8.18 2.16
CA SER A 29 4.88 9.56 1.83
C SER A 29 6.38 9.75 2.03
N TRP A 30 7.18 8.83 1.49
CA TRP A 30 8.62 8.83 1.71
C TRP A 30 9.32 9.98 1.02
N GLU A 31 8.86 10.35 -0.18
CA GLU A 31 9.45 11.46 -0.96
C GLU A 31 8.77 12.80 -0.65
N GLY A 32 7.65 12.80 0.08
CA GLY A 32 6.91 14.02 0.43
C GLY A 32 6.22 14.71 -0.75
N GLU A 33 6.15 14.04 -1.91
CA GLU A 33 5.57 14.59 -3.14
C GLU A 33 4.03 14.65 -3.07
N GLY A 34 3.48 15.68 -3.71
CA GLY A 34 2.04 15.80 -3.91
C GLY A 34 1.48 14.68 -4.76
N VAL A 35 0.25 14.22 -4.49
CA VAL A 35 -0.38 13.05 -5.12
C VAL A 35 -0.24 13.04 -6.66
N SER A 36 -0.35 14.21 -7.31
CA SER A 36 -0.23 14.36 -8.77
C SER A 36 1.15 13.98 -9.32
N HIS A 37 2.22 14.15 -8.54
CA HIS A 37 3.61 13.94 -8.95
C HIS A 37 4.16 12.58 -8.53
N ARG A 38 3.50 11.90 -7.58
CA ARG A 38 4.00 10.64 -7.02
C ARG A 38 4.26 9.55 -8.06
N ARG A 39 3.47 9.48 -9.13
CA ARG A 39 3.69 8.46 -10.18
C ARG A 39 5.04 8.61 -10.87
N GLU A 40 5.53 9.83 -11.02
CA GLU A 40 6.72 10.15 -11.80
C GLU A 40 7.98 10.21 -10.92
N HIS A 41 7.81 10.60 -9.65
CA HIS A 41 8.92 10.90 -8.76
C HIS A 41 9.14 9.86 -7.65
N SER A 42 8.18 8.97 -7.39
CA SER A 42 8.34 7.98 -6.31
C SER A 42 9.31 6.88 -6.69
N LEU A 43 10.17 6.52 -5.74
CA LEU A 43 11.02 5.33 -5.86
C LEU A 43 10.18 4.05 -5.72
N MET A 44 10.62 2.98 -6.39
CA MET A 44 10.08 1.65 -6.15
C MET A 44 10.59 1.17 -4.80
N ARG A 45 9.68 0.74 -3.92
CA ARG A 45 10.02 -0.04 -2.73
C ARG A 45 10.22 -1.49 -3.13
N ILE A 46 11.37 -2.03 -2.79
CA ILE A 46 11.69 -3.45 -2.87
C ILE A 46 11.68 -3.98 -1.44
N SER A 47 10.87 -4.99 -1.18
CA SER A 47 10.69 -5.54 0.16
C SER A 47 10.82 -7.05 0.10
N LEU A 48 11.72 -7.61 0.89
CA LEU A 48 11.98 -9.04 0.98
C LEU A 48 11.61 -9.56 2.36
N ASN A 49 10.83 -10.64 2.38
CA ASN A 49 10.55 -11.39 3.59
C ASN A 49 11.71 -12.33 3.89
N VAL A 50 12.64 -11.86 4.72
CA VAL A 50 13.76 -12.66 5.25
C VAL A 50 13.39 -13.32 6.58
N GLY A 51 12.12 -13.25 6.93
CA GLY A 51 11.52 -13.81 8.11
C GLY A 51 11.01 -15.24 7.92
N THR A 52 10.61 -15.89 9.01
CA THR A 52 10.14 -17.28 9.01
C THR A 52 8.63 -17.42 8.80
N GLN A 53 7.88 -16.31 8.84
CA GLN A 53 6.43 -16.32 8.69
C GLN A 53 6.00 -15.61 7.42
N ALA A 54 4.94 -16.09 6.79
CA ALA A 54 4.35 -15.42 5.64
C ALA A 54 3.82 -14.04 6.06
N ARG A 55 4.14 -13.02 5.26
CA ARG A 55 3.60 -11.67 5.43
C ARG A 55 2.39 -11.49 4.53
N LYS A 56 1.46 -10.64 4.96
CA LYS A 56 0.28 -10.30 4.17
C LYS A 56 0.35 -8.86 3.74
N LEU A 57 0.29 -8.65 2.43
CA LEU A 57 0.19 -7.33 1.81
C LEU A 57 -1.22 -7.18 1.25
N PHE A 58 -1.91 -6.14 1.68
CA PHE A 58 -3.20 -5.75 1.15
C PHE A 58 -3.01 -4.64 0.14
N VAL A 59 -3.68 -4.73 -0.99
CA VAL A 59 -3.51 -3.76 -2.08
C VAL A 59 -4.84 -3.44 -2.71
N VAL A 60 -5.07 -2.17 -3.01
CA VAL A 60 -6.12 -1.78 -3.95
C VAL A 60 -5.50 -1.75 -5.34
N PRO A 61 -5.94 -2.60 -6.29
CA PRO A 61 -5.38 -2.67 -7.64
C PRO A 61 -5.89 -1.50 -8.52
N ARG A 62 -5.94 -0.29 -7.96
CA ARG A 62 -6.27 0.94 -8.67
C ARG A 62 -5.20 1.98 -8.35
N GLY A 63 -4.60 2.56 -9.39
CA GLY A 63 -3.72 3.71 -9.23
C GLY A 63 -4.51 4.95 -8.82
N LEU A 64 -3.84 5.90 -8.15
CA LEU A 64 -4.47 7.13 -7.66
C LEU A 64 -5.17 7.94 -8.75
N GLN A 65 -4.64 7.95 -9.98
CA GLN A 65 -5.28 8.61 -11.11
C GLN A 65 -6.66 8.03 -11.47
N GLY A 66 -6.83 6.71 -11.34
CA GLY A 66 -8.13 6.06 -11.56
C GLY A 66 -9.15 6.49 -10.51
N LEU A 67 -8.70 6.57 -9.25
CA LEU A 67 -9.52 7.05 -8.14
C LEU A 67 -9.87 8.53 -8.26
N GLN A 68 -8.90 9.37 -8.67
CA GLN A 68 -9.13 10.78 -8.92
C GLN A 68 -10.18 10.98 -10.02
N LYS A 69 -10.10 10.22 -11.11
CA LYS A 69 -11.09 10.29 -12.19
C LYS A 69 -12.51 9.89 -11.73
N GLU A 70 -12.63 8.90 -10.86
CA GLU A 70 -13.91 8.41 -10.33
C GLU A 70 -14.51 9.35 -9.29
N LEU A 71 -13.67 10.01 -8.49
CA LEU A 71 -14.09 10.94 -7.44
C LEU A 71 -14.31 12.37 -7.96
N GLY A 72 -13.96 12.65 -9.22
CA GLY A 72 -14.01 13.99 -9.84
C GLY A 72 -12.74 14.80 -9.60
N GLU A 73 -12.67 16.03 -10.15
CA GLU A 73 -11.62 16.98 -9.77
C GLU A 73 -11.74 17.28 -8.27
N VAL A 74 -11.00 16.52 -7.48
CA VAL A 74 -10.80 16.87 -6.09
C VAL A 74 -9.91 18.12 -6.15
N PRO A 75 -10.33 19.26 -5.55
CA PRO A 75 -9.46 20.43 -5.41
C PRO A 75 -8.13 19.99 -4.82
N ALA A 76 -7.09 20.83 -4.87
CA ALA A 76 -5.84 20.62 -4.15
C ALA A 76 -6.11 20.55 -2.62
N ILE A 77 -6.72 19.46 -2.19
CA ILE A 77 -6.93 19.06 -0.83
C ILE A 77 -5.54 18.59 -0.42
N ASP A 78 -5.01 19.22 0.62
CA ASP A 78 -3.85 18.76 1.38
C ASP A 78 -3.75 17.23 1.29
N ASP A 79 -2.61 16.69 0.86
CA ASP A 79 -2.43 15.27 0.52
C ASP A 79 -2.92 14.34 1.63
N SER A 80 -2.90 14.81 2.90
CA SER A 80 -3.45 14.11 4.05
C SER A 80 -4.97 13.90 3.96
N ALA A 81 -5.71 14.92 3.53
CA ALA A 81 -7.16 14.90 3.40
C ALA A 81 -7.62 14.25 2.09
N PHE A 82 -6.81 14.25 1.02
CA PHE A 82 -7.09 13.43 -0.18
C PHE A 82 -6.91 11.94 0.13
N ALA A 83 -5.80 11.55 0.77
CA ALA A 83 -5.59 10.17 1.21
C ALA A 83 -6.72 9.71 2.15
N HIS A 84 -7.10 10.56 3.12
CA HIS A 84 -8.20 10.27 4.04
C HIS A 84 -9.57 10.21 3.36
N ALA A 85 -9.86 11.10 2.40
CA ALA A 85 -11.10 11.11 1.63
C ALA A 85 -11.20 9.89 0.70
N VAL A 86 -10.13 9.56 -0.03
CA VAL A 86 -10.04 8.34 -0.83
C VAL A 86 -10.28 7.13 0.06
N MET A 87 -9.59 7.00 1.20
CA MET A 87 -9.82 5.90 2.15
C MET A 87 -11.27 5.83 2.62
N SER A 88 -11.87 6.97 3.01
CA SER A 88 -13.25 7.00 3.49
C SER A 88 -14.28 6.61 2.40
N ASN A 89 -14.05 6.99 1.14
CA ASN A 89 -15.00 6.82 0.05
C ASN A 89 -14.78 5.53 -0.77
N THR A 90 -13.55 5.00 -0.81
CA THR A 90 -13.36 3.61 -1.26
C THR A 90 -13.99 2.65 -0.28
N LEU A 91 -13.94 2.88 1.03
CA LEU A 91 -14.56 1.97 2.01
C LEU A 91 -16.10 1.93 1.98
N THR A 92 -16.78 2.90 1.36
CA THR A 92 -18.25 2.96 1.28
C THR A 92 -18.82 2.22 0.05
N THR A 93 -18.09 2.16 -1.07
CA THR A 93 -18.48 1.39 -2.27
C THR A 93 -17.68 0.08 -2.44
N GLY A 94 -16.57 -0.04 -1.70
CA GLY A 94 -15.73 -1.22 -1.51
C GLY A 94 -14.84 -1.54 -2.73
N PRO A 95 -13.60 -1.04 -2.82
CA PRO A 95 -12.66 -1.54 -3.81
C PRO A 95 -12.38 -3.02 -3.51
N SER A 96 -12.17 -3.81 -4.56
CA SER A 96 -11.61 -5.15 -4.43
C SER A 96 -10.21 -5.04 -3.83
N VAL A 97 -10.09 -5.22 -2.52
CA VAL A 97 -8.79 -5.33 -1.85
C VAL A 97 -8.24 -6.73 -2.16
N LEU A 98 -7.03 -6.77 -2.71
CA LEU A 98 -6.29 -8.01 -2.92
C LEU A 98 -5.46 -8.28 -1.66
N GLU A 99 -5.58 -9.49 -1.12
CA GLU A 99 -4.66 -10.01 -0.10
C GLU A 99 -3.59 -10.84 -0.83
N ILE A 100 -2.33 -10.45 -0.67
CA ILE A 100 -1.16 -11.12 -1.24
C ILE A 100 -0.36 -11.72 -0.08
N SER A 101 -0.19 -13.04 -0.10
CA SER A 101 0.72 -13.72 0.81
C SER A 101 2.15 -13.66 0.26
N ILE A 102 3.09 -13.23 1.10
CA ILE A 102 4.51 -13.12 0.81
C ILE A 102 5.22 -14.16 1.70
N PRO A 103 5.48 -15.37 1.19
CA PRO A 103 6.16 -16.41 1.96
C PRO A 103 7.61 -16.02 2.30
N GLU A 104 8.24 -16.81 3.16
CA GLU A 104 9.68 -16.72 3.42
C GLU A 104 10.48 -16.76 2.10
N GLY A 105 11.51 -15.91 1.99
CA GLY A 105 12.38 -15.80 0.82
C GLY A 105 11.75 -15.07 -0.38
N ALA A 106 10.46 -14.76 -0.33
CA ALA A 106 9.78 -13.99 -1.36
C ALA A 106 9.73 -12.50 -1.02
N GLY A 107 9.35 -11.68 -2.01
CA GLY A 107 9.22 -10.25 -1.84
C GLY A 107 8.40 -9.60 -2.93
N TYR A 108 8.29 -8.28 -2.85
CA TYR A 108 7.58 -7.48 -3.85
C TYR A 108 8.35 -6.22 -4.20
N ILE A 109 7.98 -5.67 -5.35
CA ILE A 109 8.44 -4.38 -5.86
C ILE A 109 7.19 -3.54 -6.14
N ALA A 110 7.05 -2.39 -5.48
CA ALA A 110 5.88 -1.53 -5.62
C ALA A 110 6.19 -0.05 -5.37
N MET A 111 5.50 0.87 -6.06
CA MET A 111 5.52 2.30 -5.74
C MET A 111 4.55 2.59 -4.59
N THR A 112 4.95 2.36 -3.35
CA THR A 112 4.04 2.45 -2.19
C THR A 112 3.53 3.87 -1.90
N ASP A 113 4.21 4.90 -2.41
CA ASP A 113 3.75 6.29 -2.39
C ASP A 113 2.58 6.54 -3.38
N TYR A 114 2.43 5.69 -4.41
CA TYR A 114 1.38 5.80 -5.45
C TYR A 114 0.35 4.66 -5.41
N LEU A 115 0.61 3.60 -4.64
CA LEU A 115 -0.21 2.40 -4.53
C LEU A 115 -0.83 2.31 -3.13
N ILE A 116 -2.16 2.29 -3.06
CA ILE A 116 -2.86 2.11 -1.78
C ILE A 116 -2.63 0.69 -1.27
N HIS A 117 -2.05 0.57 -0.09
CA HIS A 117 -1.67 -0.72 0.47
C HIS A 117 -1.73 -0.72 2.01
N ASP A 118 -1.67 -1.91 2.61
CA ASP A 118 -1.43 -2.09 4.05
C ASP A 118 -0.65 -3.39 4.27
N GLY A 119 0.12 -3.45 5.35
CA GLY A 119 0.81 -4.66 5.77
C GLY A 119 0.17 -5.21 7.04
N ARG A 120 -0.19 -6.50 7.05
CA ARG A 120 -0.72 -7.13 8.26
C ARG A 120 0.32 -7.93 9.01
N THR A 121 0.50 -7.53 10.26
CA THR A 121 1.37 -8.21 11.24
C THR A 121 0.57 -8.87 12.37
N SER A 122 -0.75 -8.65 12.45
CA SER A 122 -1.58 -9.15 13.57
C SER A 122 -1.68 -10.68 13.68
N GLU A 123 -1.32 -11.40 12.62
CA GLU A 123 -1.28 -12.88 12.60
C GLU A 123 0.15 -13.41 12.77
N GLN A 124 1.14 -12.53 12.99
CA GLN A 124 2.51 -12.97 13.27
C GLN A 124 2.63 -13.38 14.74
N GLU A 125 3.09 -14.61 14.97
CA GLU A 125 3.25 -15.17 16.31
C GLU A 125 4.57 -14.76 16.96
N ALA A 126 5.49 -14.18 16.19
CA ALA A 126 6.81 -13.76 16.65
C ALA A 126 7.27 -12.49 15.92
N LEU A 127 8.26 -11.81 16.51
CA LEU A 127 9.00 -10.77 15.81
C LEU A 127 9.66 -11.37 14.58
N ASP A 128 9.45 -10.72 13.45
CA ASP A 128 9.88 -11.25 12.16
C ASP A 128 10.59 -10.18 11.33
N ILE A 129 11.58 -10.58 10.54
CA ILE A 129 12.52 -9.66 9.89
C ILE A 129 12.08 -9.37 8.46
N ARG A 130 12.27 -8.14 8.01
CA ARG A 130 12.04 -7.71 6.63
C ARG A 130 13.22 -6.86 6.19
N PHE A 131 13.65 -7.04 4.96
CA PHE A 131 14.59 -6.14 4.31
C PHE A 131 13.81 -5.21 3.37
N ASP A 132 14.02 -3.89 3.51
CA ASP A 132 13.42 -2.88 2.64
C ASP A 132 14.51 -2.03 2.01
N MET A 133 14.38 -1.77 0.71
CA MET A 133 15.14 -0.75 0.01
C MET A 133 14.23 0.06 -0.92
N ARG A 134 14.62 1.29 -1.22
CA ARG A 134 13.96 2.15 -2.22
C ARG A 134 14.95 2.43 -3.35
N ALA A 135 14.53 2.24 -4.59
CA ALA A 135 15.38 2.44 -5.75
C ALA A 135 14.59 2.84 -7.01
N CYS A 136 15.27 3.50 -7.94
CA CYS A 136 14.79 3.64 -9.31
C CYS A 136 15.15 2.36 -10.08
N LEU A 137 14.14 1.66 -10.61
CA LEU A 137 14.37 0.50 -11.47
C LEU A 137 14.39 0.94 -12.93
N ARG A 138 15.52 0.74 -13.58
CA ARG A 138 15.67 0.96 -15.02
C ARG A 138 15.79 -0.39 -15.71
N ALA A 139 14.80 -0.73 -16.54
CA ALA A 139 14.95 -1.89 -17.42
C ALA A 139 16.09 -1.60 -18.40
N VAL A 140 17.07 -2.50 -18.46
CA VAL A 140 18.07 -2.54 -19.52
C VAL A 140 17.58 -3.61 -20.48
N LEU A 141 17.03 -3.18 -21.61
CA LEU A 141 16.60 -4.03 -22.71
C LEU A 141 17.72 -4.13 -23.74
#